data_AF-A0A7R9TBK8-F1
#
_entry.id   AF-A0A7R9TBK8-F1
#
_cell.length_a   1.000
_cell.length_b   1.000
_cell.length_c   1.000
_cell.angle_alpha   90.00
_cell.angle_beta   90.00
_cell.angle_gamma   90.00
#
_symmetry.space_group_name_H-M   'P 1'
#
loop_
_entity.id
_entity.type
_entity.pdbx_description
1 polymer ?
#
loop_
_entity_poly.entity_id
_entity_poly.type
_entity_poly.pdbx_seq_one_letter_code
_entity_poly.pdbx_strand_id
1 'polypeptide(L)'
;MRDMALRMGAPAAALLVEDRSVSTRTNAVHSLAVLDKHFIGGTDGSNELGSDAPTASTQVTEVLVVTSRFHTLRALRVFRRVAAERYGGTPPMVIAAPAGAGSWRQERDDMLAL
;
A
#
# COMPACT_ATOMS: atom_id res chain seq x y z
N MET A 1 -6.27 -11.81 8.42
CA MET A 1 -6.00 -10.38 8.71
C MET A 1 -7.25 -9.51 8.53
N ARG A 2 -8.03 -9.67 7.44
CA ARG A 2 -9.28 -8.90 7.19
C ARG A 2 -10.24 -8.87 8.39
N ASP A 3 -10.64 -10.04 8.89
CA ASP A 3 -11.63 -10.12 9.96
C ASP A 3 -11.13 -9.49 11.27
N MET A 4 -9.82 -9.59 11.53
CA MET A 4 -9.19 -8.93 12.66
C MET A 4 -9.23 -7.41 12.51
N ALA A 5 -8.93 -6.88 11.31
CA ALA A 5 -9.04 -5.45 11.03
C ALA A 5 -10.48 -4.93 11.20
N LEU A 6 -11.47 -5.69 10.73
CA LEU A 6 -12.90 -5.36 10.95
C LEU A 6 -13.25 -5.33 12.44
N ARG A 7 -12.80 -6.32 13.22
CA ARG A 7 -13.01 -6.36 14.68
C ARG A 7 -12.32 -5.20 15.40
N MET A 8 -11.23 -4.68 14.85
CA MET A 8 -10.52 -3.50 15.35
C MET A 8 -11.19 -2.18 14.93
N GLY A 9 -12.32 -2.22 14.23
CA GLY A 9 -13.08 -1.04 13.81
C GLY A 9 -12.65 -0.44 12.47
N ALA A 10 -11.80 -1.12 11.69
CA ALA A 10 -11.49 -0.65 10.35
C ALA A 10 -12.75 -0.72 9.46
N PRO A 11 -13.12 0.37 8.75
CA PRO A 11 -14.29 0.37 7.89
C PRO A 11 -14.09 -0.60 6.72
N ALA A 12 -15.08 -1.44 6.45
CA ALA A 12 -14.98 -2.49 5.43
C ALA A 12 -14.62 -1.96 4.03
N ALA A 13 -15.13 -0.77 3.67
CA ALA A 13 -14.85 -0.11 2.40
C ALA A 13 -13.38 0.33 2.24
N ALA A 14 -12.62 0.48 3.34
CA ALA A 14 -11.20 0.81 3.31
C ALA A 14 -10.29 -0.43 3.27
N LEU A 15 -10.86 -1.64 3.36
CA LEU A 15 -10.11 -2.88 3.37
C LEU A 15 -10.05 -3.50 1.96
N LEU A 16 -8.88 -3.42 1.35
CA LEU A 16 -8.55 -4.14 0.12
C LEU A 16 -7.82 -5.44 0.49
N VAL A 17 -8.26 -6.57 -0.05
CA VAL A 17 -7.72 -7.89 0.31
C VAL A 17 -7.06 -8.51 -0.92
N GLU A 18 -5.80 -8.91 -0.73
CA GLU A 18 -5.04 -9.71 -1.68
C GLU A 18 -4.62 -11.00 -0.96
N ASP A 19 -5.00 -12.16 -1.50
CA ASP A 19 -4.86 -13.46 -0.85
C ASP A 19 -4.16 -14.51 -1.72
N ARG A 20 -3.66 -14.12 -2.90
CA ARG A 20 -3.03 -15.05 -3.87
C ARG A 20 -1.51 -14.96 -3.88
N SER A 21 -0.92 -13.99 -3.19
CA SER A 21 0.53 -13.83 -3.14
C SER A 21 1.21 -14.87 -2.25
N VAL A 22 2.19 -15.57 -2.82
CA VAL A 22 2.95 -16.63 -2.13
C VAL A 22 4.39 -16.22 -1.78
N SER A 23 4.82 -15.01 -2.17
CA SER A 23 6.17 -14.51 -1.94
C SER A 23 6.18 -13.01 -1.64
N THR A 24 7.27 -12.51 -1.05
CA THR A 24 7.44 -11.06 -0.84
C THR A 24 7.36 -10.26 -2.14
N ARG A 25 7.83 -10.82 -3.26
CA ARG A 25 7.79 -10.15 -4.56
C ARG A 25 6.37 -10.08 -5.11
N THR A 26 5.64 -11.20 -5.11
CA THR A 26 4.24 -11.21 -5.57
C THR A 26 3.36 -10.34 -4.68
N ASN A 27 3.61 -10.32 -3.36
CA ASN A 27 2.96 -9.39 -2.43
C ASN A 27 3.14 -7.93 -2.88
N ALA A 28 4.37 -7.52 -3.19
CA ALA A 28 4.65 -6.16 -3.62
C ALA A 28 3.97 -5.80 -4.95
N VAL A 29 4.08 -6.70 -5.95
CA VAL A 29 3.48 -6.48 -7.27
C VAL A 29 1.96 -6.36 -7.17
N HIS A 30 1.30 -7.30 -6.48
CA HIS A 30 -0.16 -7.30 -6.40
C HIS A 30 -0.68 -6.16 -5.52
N SER A 31 -0.03 -5.87 -4.38
CA SER A 31 -0.47 -4.79 -3.49
C SER A 31 -0.41 -3.43 -4.18
N LEU A 32 0.68 -3.14 -4.90
CA LEU A 32 0.81 -1.89 -5.65
C LEU A 32 -0.18 -1.81 -6.83
N ALA A 33 -0.44 -2.92 -7.52
CA ALA A 33 -1.45 -2.96 -8.57
C ALA A 33 -2.88 -2.71 -8.05
N VAL A 34 -3.20 -3.22 -6.86
CA VAL A 34 -4.48 -2.95 -6.18
C VAL A 34 -4.57 -1.47 -5.77
N LEU A 35 -3.50 -0.89 -5.22
CA LEU A 35 -3.48 0.53 -4.87
C LEU A 35 -3.73 1.43 -6.09
N ASP A 36 -3.13 1.12 -7.24
CA ASP A 36 -3.37 1.88 -8.47
C ASP A 36 -4.83 1.89 -8.86
N LYS A 37 -5.44 0.71 -8.96
CA LYS A 37 -6.84 0.57 -9.38
C LYS A 37 -7.80 1.41 -8.53
N HIS A 38 -7.49 1.60 -7.25
CA HIS A 38 -8.39 2.24 -6.29
C HIS A 38 -8.08 3.71 -6.01
N PHE A 39 -6.83 4.17 -6.21
CA PHE A 39 -6.40 5.50 -5.76
C PHE A 39 -5.72 6.33 -6.86
N ILE A 40 -5.06 5.70 -7.82
CA ILE A 40 -4.48 6.38 -8.98
C ILE A 40 -5.44 6.12 -10.13
N GLY A 41 -6.42 7.02 -10.28
CA GLY A 41 -7.49 6.90 -11.28
C GLY A 41 -6.99 6.31 -12.59
N GLY A 42 -7.42 5.09 -12.89
CA GLY A 42 -7.39 4.58 -14.24
C GLY A 42 -8.25 5.53 -15.07
N THR A 43 -7.62 6.33 -15.91
CA THR A 43 -8.27 7.02 -17.02
C THR A 43 -8.70 5.98 -18.04
N ASP A 44 -9.65 5.13 -17.68
CA ASP A 44 -10.32 4.28 -18.64
C ASP A 44 -11.49 5.13 -19.15
N GLY A 45 -11.30 5.68 -20.35
CA GLY A 45 -12.25 6.54 -21.04
C GLY A 45 -13.53 5.81 -21.47
N SER A 46 -14.34 5.37 -20.50
CA SER A 46 -15.70 4.90 -20.74
C SER A 46 -16.61 5.34 -19.61
N ASN A 47 -17.57 6.17 -20.00
CA ASN A 47 -18.51 6.95 -19.23
C ASN A 47 -19.61 6.10 -18.55
N GLU A 48 -20.33 6.73 -17.61
CA GLU A 48 -21.73 6.44 -17.19
C GLU A 48 -22.01 5.44 -16.04
N LEU A 49 -22.22 5.97 -14.82
CA LEU A 49 -23.54 6.13 -14.16
C LEU A 49 -23.36 6.35 -12.64
N GLY A 50 -23.86 7.49 -12.14
CA GLY A 50 -24.08 7.72 -10.70
C GLY A 50 -23.15 8.75 -10.07
N SER A 51 -23.63 9.99 -10.01
CA SER A 51 -23.08 11.13 -9.27
C SER A 51 -22.95 10.85 -7.76
N ASP A 52 -21.86 11.37 -7.17
CA ASP A 52 -21.51 11.50 -5.72
C ASP A 52 -20.26 10.73 -5.24
N ALA A 53 -19.30 10.42 -6.13
CA ALA A 53 -17.95 10.05 -5.70
C ALA A 53 -17.05 11.30 -5.64
N PRO A 54 -16.30 11.55 -4.55
CA PRO A 54 -15.41 12.69 -4.45
C PRO A 54 -14.36 12.66 -5.57
N THR A 55 -14.43 13.65 -6.45
CA THR A 55 -13.55 13.91 -7.59
C THR A 55 -12.22 14.54 -7.16
N ALA A 56 -11.43 13.78 -6.41
CA ALA A 56 -10.00 14.00 -6.29
C ALA A 56 -9.32 12.64 -6.45
N SER A 57 -8.64 12.42 -7.57
CA SER A 57 -7.73 11.29 -7.72
C SER A 57 -6.68 11.39 -6.63
N THR A 58 -6.88 10.68 -5.53
CA THR A 58 -6.01 10.76 -4.35
C THR A 58 -4.76 9.94 -4.67
N GLN A 59 -3.77 10.59 -5.26
CA GLN A 59 -2.50 9.93 -5.56
C GLN A 59 -1.87 9.45 -4.25
N VAL A 60 -1.56 8.16 -4.17
CA VAL A 60 -0.84 7.58 -3.04
C VAL A 60 0.60 8.09 -3.09
N THR A 61 0.99 8.89 -2.11
CA THR A 61 2.35 9.46 -1.99
C THR A 61 3.25 8.63 -1.07
N GLU A 62 2.66 7.93 -0.09
CA GLU A 62 3.37 7.12 0.90
C GLU A 62 2.71 5.74 1.03
N VAL A 63 3.53 4.69 1.14
CA VAL A 63 3.10 3.32 1.41
C VAL A 63 3.87 2.77 2.60
N LEU A 64 3.14 2.45 3.67
CA LEU A 64 3.70 1.75 4.84
C LEU A 64 3.49 0.24 4.70
N VAL A 65 4.59 -0.51 4.67
CA VAL A 65 4.60 -1.98 4.61
C VAL A 65 4.85 -2.54 6.00
N VAL A 66 3.81 -3.07 6.64
CA VAL A 66 3.94 -3.74 7.94
C VAL A 66 4.20 -5.23 7.73
N THR A 67 5.31 -5.74 8.28
CA THR A 67 5.70 -7.15 8.13
C THR A 67 6.42 -7.67 9.37
N SER A 68 6.76 -8.96 9.45
CA SER A 68 7.50 -9.46 10.60
C SER A 68 8.92 -8.88 10.68
N ARG A 69 9.45 -8.73 11.90
CA ARG A 69 10.73 -8.06 12.19
C ARG A 69 11.92 -8.58 11.38
N PHE A 70 11.93 -9.87 11.06
CA PHE A 70 12.97 -10.52 10.26
C PHE A 70 12.89 -10.21 8.76
N HIS A 71 11.73 -9.77 8.27
CA HIS A 71 11.49 -9.53 6.85
C HIS A 71 11.43 -8.05 6.48
N THR A 72 11.47 -7.12 7.45
CA THR A 72 11.30 -5.67 7.22
C THR A 72 12.23 -5.13 6.14
N LEU A 73 13.54 -5.39 6.23
CA LEU A 73 14.51 -4.92 5.24
C LEU A 73 14.31 -5.56 3.86
N ARG A 74 13.95 -6.85 3.82
CA ARG A 74 13.67 -7.56 2.57
C ARG A 74 12.41 -6.99 1.91
N ALA A 75 11.35 -6.79 2.67
CA ALA A 75 10.10 -6.19 2.20
C ALA A 75 10.36 -4.78 1.66
N LEU A 76 11.07 -3.93 2.40
CA LEU A 76 11.42 -2.57 1.96
C LEU A 76 12.11 -2.57 0.60
N ARG A 77 13.19 -3.35 0.45
CA ARG A 77 13.96 -3.42 -0.80
C ARG A 77 13.11 -3.91 -1.97
N VAL A 78 12.30 -4.94 -1.75
CA VAL A 78 11.44 -5.51 -2.79
C VAL A 78 10.34 -4.53 -3.21
N PHE A 79 9.65 -3.91 -2.25
CA PHE A 79 8.59 -2.95 -2.55
C PHE A 79 9.15 -1.69 -3.23
N ARG A 80 10.28 -1.15 -2.78
CA ARG A 80 10.94 -0.01 -3.45
C ARG A 80 11.31 -0.34 -4.89
N ARG A 81 11.87 -1.53 -5.13
CA ARG A 81 12.23 -1.97 -6.48
C ARG A 81 11.00 -2.09 -7.38
N VAL A 82 9.94 -2.76 -6.91
CA VAL A 82 8.70 -2.92 -7.69
C VAL A 82 8.02 -1.58 -7.93
N ALA A 83 8.00 -0.68 -6.94
CA ALA A 83 7.46 0.67 -7.11
C ALA A 83 8.26 1.47 -8.15
N ALA A 84 9.60 1.46 -8.10
CA ALA A 84 10.43 2.12 -9.09
C ALA A 84 10.22 1.54 -10.50
N GLU A 85 10.12 0.22 -10.63
CA GLU A 85 9.82 -0.46 -11.91
C GLU A 85 8.43 -0.10 -12.45
N ARG A 86 7.45 0.16 -11.56
CA ARG A 86 6.04 0.38 -11.93
C ARG A 86 5.68 1.85 -12.21
N TYR A 87 6.16 2.77 -11.38
CA TYR A 87 5.79 4.19 -11.44
C TYR A 87 6.83 5.07 -12.14
N GLY A 88 8.01 4.52 -12.46
CA GLY A 88 9.08 5.27 -13.11
C GLY A 88 9.59 6.42 -12.24
N GLY A 89 9.43 7.66 -12.71
CA GLY A 89 10.11 8.84 -12.16
C GLY A 89 9.60 9.33 -10.80
N THR A 90 8.38 9.00 -10.38
CA THR A 90 7.80 9.46 -9.11
C THR A 90 7.04 8.34 -8.37
N PRO A 91 7.72 7.27 -7.92
CA PRO A 91 7.08 6.21 -7.13
C PRO A 91 6.64 6.75 -5.75
N PRO A 92 5.60 6.15 -5.14
CA PRO A 92 5.28 6.44 -3.75
C PRO A 92 6.48 6.11 -2.85
N MET A 93 6.65 6.91 -1.81
CA MET A 93 7.66 6.63 -0.79
C MET A 93 7.27 5.37 -0.03
N VAL A 94 8.09 4.32 -0.15
CA VAL A 94 7.90 3.07 0.59
C VAL A 94 8.68 3.11 1.89
N ILE A 95 7.95 2.90 2.99
CA ILE A 95 8.44 2.72 4.36
C ILE A 95 8.10 1.28 4.77
N ALA A 96 8.97 0.62 5.53
CA ALA A 96 8.66 -0.70 6.09
C ALA A 96 8.82 -0.68 7.60
N ALA A 97 7.84 -1.27 8.28
CA ALA A 97 7.71 -1.30 9.73
C ALA A 97 7.58 -2.75 10.22
N PRO A 98 8.20 -3.14 11.34
CA PRO A 98 7.86 -4.40 11.99
C PRO A 98 6.43 -4.37 12.54
N ALA A 99 5.71 -5.48 12.40
CA ALA A 99 4.46 -5.68 13.12
C ALA A 99 4.71 -5.60 14.64
N GLY A 100 3.91 -4.80 15.34
CA GLY A 100 4.01 -4.62 16.80
C GLY A 100 5.14 -3.69 17.24
N ALA A 101 5.84 -3.03 16.33
CA ALA A 101 6.54 -1.82 16.68
C ALA A 101 5.48 -0.72 16.95
N GLY A 102 5.81 0.24 17.83
CA GLY A 102 4.85 1.10 18.52
C GLY A 102 4.03 2.03 17.61
N SER A 103 4.37 3.32 17.62
CA SER A 103 3.70 4.30 16.77
C SER A 103 4.29 4.24 15.36
N TRP A 104 3.49 3.90 14.35
CA TRP A 104 3.92 3.86 12.94
C TRP A 104 4.52 5.19 12.45
N ARG A 105 4.12 6.32 13.06
CA ARG A 105 4.71 7.64 12.76
C ARG A 105 6.15 7.72 13.24
N GLN A 106 6.42 7.23 14.45
CA GLN A 106 7.77 7.22 15.00
C GLN A 106 8.69 6.30 14.20
N GLU A 107 8.20 5.12 13.80
CA GLU A 107 8.97 4.21 12.95
C GLU A 107 9.23 4.74 11.54
N ARG A 108 8.28 5.48 10.96
CA ARG A 108 8.51 6.18 9.70
C ARG A 108 9.66 7.17 9.86
N ASP A 109 9.60 8.01 10.89
CA ASP A 109 10.61 9.05 11.11
C ASP A 109 12.00 8.43 11.37
N ASP A 110 12.06 7.33 12.15
CA ASP A 110 13.29 6.55 12.36
C ASP A 110 13.84 5.97 11.04
N MET A 111 12.97 5.46 10.17
CA MET A 111 13.35 4.90 8.86
C MET A 111 13.76 5.95 7.82
N LEU A 112 13.30 7.19 7.96
CA LEU A 112 13.71 8.32 7.10
C LEU A 112 15.04 8.95 7.54
N ALA A 113 15.44 8.76 8.80
CA ALA A 113 16.71 9.21 9.33
C ALA A 113 17.90 8.29 8.98
N LEU A 114 17.62 7.09 8.44
CA LEU A 114 18.60 6.08 7.99
C LEU A 114 18.92 6.21 6.50
#